data_AF-A0A4R4WLM1-F1
#
_entry.id   AF-A0A4R4WLM1-F1
#
_cell.length_a   1.000
_cell.length_b   1.000
_cell.length_c   1.000
_cell.angle_alpha   90.00
_cell.angle_beta   90.00
_cell.angle_gamma   90.00
#
_symmetry.space_group_name_H-M   'P 1'
#
loop_
_entity.id
_entity.type
_entity.pdbx_description
1 polymer ?
#
loop_
_entity_poly.entity_id
_entity_poly.type
_entity_poly.pdbx_seq_one_letter_code
_entity_poly.pdbx_strand_id
1 'polypeptide(L)'
;MVNTLKSLSAVGEHLSADRLSLVPWPYRSTQQIAGLTPRRENGTPRIPEEIMGPFLAGAVSYLEKAGPDILAAAREIKRLEAQIAAGPKEGRGGSESKIQEFIARRRAEGRGIPALPIQQNKGRPGAPVVDGIVQWPNMQLIGLLAGVRSTNRYTEMVVKVGRSIGFEVGGVPTTRALWPASGRPWRPEMSRHTLGLEMGFLRTACWIIIAYLSGMRDIEVRELSRDCAVVETAAEGRLRYKIHGRVYKDRRLSGDEEEWVVLEIVHRAVDMLLEINDDSTHLFGFTARDGDLGLMRAIPQRLNSFRDHLNELFSTDQGPYIPLPAADAVPGTEDLDEDTDQASEARDAADATPMAWAFDTRQFRRTRAWHIAFQPFGMVAGTRQYKHASFAVFEGYAGTSASGFADEVAANKAVAMLDYVEDLYHDWNDGGGPAEGLPTASRRNSTASEPSWATCRGRWPVPSGSGRCFGI
;
A
#
# COMPACT_ATOMS: atom_id res chain seq x y z
N MET A 1 3.23 26.82 15.76
CA MET A 1 4.54 27.48 16.04
C MET A 1 5.62 26.48 16.48
N VAL A 2 5.38 25.60 17.48
CA VAL A 2 6.41 24.65 17.98
C VAL A 2 6.93 23.67 16.91
N ASN A 3 6.04 23.06 16.10
CA ASN A 3 6.45 22.19 14.99
C ASN A 3 7.32 22.95 13.97
N THR A 4 6.91 24.17 13.60
CA THR A 4 7.62 25.02 12.65
C THR A 4 9.06 25.29 13.11
N LEU A 5 9.26 25.66 14.39
CA LEU A 5 10.60 25.94 14.93
C LEU A 5 11.49 24.70 14.96
N LYS A 6 10.93 23.53 15.27
CA LYS A 6 11.68 22.27 15.23
C LYS A 6 12.04 21.84 13.83
N SER A 7 11.10 21.95 12.88
CA SER A 7 11.37 21.66 11.47
C SER A 7 12.43 22.61 10.91
N LEU A 8 12.38 23.90 11.26
CA LEU A 8 13.32 24.91 10.80
C LEU A 8 14.73 24.72 11.38
N SER A 9 14.83 24.25 12.63
CA SER A 9 16.10 23.81 13.22
C SER A 9 16.63 22.54 12.55
N ALA A 10 15.77 21.56 12.27
CA ALA A 10 16.17 20.30 11.64
C ALA A 10 16.72 20.52 10.23
N VAL A 11 16.13 21.43 9.43
CA VAL A 11 16.63 21.76 8.09
C VAL A 11 17.72 22.83 8.08
N GLY A 12 18.20 23.27 9.26
CA GLY A 12 19.12 24.41 9.40
C GLY A 12 20.45 24.26 8.67
N GLU A 13 20.93 23.03 8.47
CA GLU A 13 22.14 22.75 7.68
C GLU A 13 21.94 22.93 6.17
N HIS A 14 20.69 22.94 5.70
CA HIS A 14 20.30 23.15 4.31
C HIS A 14 19.83 24.59 4.02
N LEU A 15 19.79 25.46 5.03
CA LEU A 15 19.45 26.87 4.87
C LEU A 15 20.70 27.72 4.64
N SER A 16 20.67 28.53 3.58
CA SER A 16 21.77 29.43 3.20
C SER A 16 21.90 30.67 4.10
N ALA A 17 20.85 31.04 4.81
CA ALA A 17 20.81 32.14 5.80
C ALA A 17 19.75 31.86 6.89
N ASP A 18 19.82 32.60 8.01
CA ASP A 18 18.83 32.57 9.11
C ASP A 18 18.55 31.20 9.74
N ARG A 19 19.59 30.35 9.82
CA ARG A 19 19.52 29.06 10.51
C ARG A 19 19.34 29.23 12.02
N LEU A 20 18.51 28.38 12.60
CA LEU A 20 18.46 28.22 14.06
C LEU A 20 19.74 27.53 14.54
N SER A 21 20.53 28.23 15.35
CA SER A 21 21.79 27.73 15.93
C SER A 21 21.60 26.81 17.13
N LEU A 22 20.37 26.65 17.61
CA LEU A 22 20.00 25.80 18.73
C LEU A 22 18.89 24.83 18.31
N VAL A 23 18.90 23.63 18.88
CA VAL A 23 17.81 22.66 18.73
C VAL A 23 16.70 23.02 19.74
N PRO A 24 15.51 23.48 19.30
CA PRO A 24 14.48 23.94 20.22
C PRO A 24 13.86 22.76 20.97
N TRP A 25 13.88 22.85 22.30
CA TRP A 25 13.29 21.86 23.23
C TRP A 25 13.76 20.42 22.96
N PRO A 26 15.06 20.14 23.16
CA PRO A 26 15.60 18.80 22.93
C PRO A 26 14.88 17.80 23.83
N TYR A 27 14.59 16.61 23.29
CA TYR A 27 13.94 15.49 23.99
C TYR A 27 12.50 15.72 24.49
N ARG A 28 11.85 16.82 24.09
CA ARG A 28 10.42 17.05 24.40
C ARG A 28 9.62 17.01 23.10
N SER A 29 8.52 16.27 23.05
CA SER A 29 7.59 16.28 21.92
C SER A 29 6.84 17.61 21.84
N THR A 30 6.28 17.92 20.66
CA THR A 30 5.46 19.13 20.49
C THR A 30 4.24 19.13 21.41
N GLN A 31 3.66 17.97 21.67
CA GLN A 31 2.55 17.81 22.62
C GLN A 31 2.98 18.13 24.05
N GLN A 32 4.16 17.63 24.48
CA GLN A 32 4.71 17.94 25.80
C GLN A 32 5.00 19.44 25.98
N ILE A 33 5.45 20.13 24.92
CA ILE A 33 5.71 21.59 24.96
C ILE A 33 4.40 22.37 24.98
N ALA A 34 3.39 21.92 24.25
CA ALA A 34 2.07 22.53 24.20
C ALA A 34 1.20 22.21 25.43
N GLY A 35 1.71 21.46 26.42
CA GLY A 35 0.94 21.03 27.58
C GLY A 35 -0.24 20.10 27.23
N LEU A 36 -0.23 19.52 26.03
CA LEU A 36 -1.28 18.61 25.57
C LEU A 36 -1.09 17.25 26.23
N THR A 37 -2.14 16.78 26.90
CA THR A 37 -2.15 15.44 27.47
C THR A 37 -2.13 14.43 26.32
N PRO A 38 -1.20 13.46 26.30
CA PRO A 38 -1.21 12.42 25.27
C PRO A 38 -2.56 11.71 25.32
N ARG A 39 -3.29 11.72 24.20
CA ARG A 39 -4.55 11.02 24.06
C ARG A 39 -4.28 9.54 24.36
N ARG A 40 -4.90 9.01 25.43
CA ARG A 40 -4.67 7.62 25.91
C ARG A 40 -5.02 6.57 24.86
N GLU A 41 -5.88 6.92 23.91
CA GLU A 41 -6.41 6.01 22.91
C GLU A 41 -6.15 6.56 21.50
N ASN A 42 -5.50 5.74 20.68
CA ASN A 42 -5.20 6.04 19.28
C ASN A 42 -6.52 6.19 18.50
N GLY A 43 -6.81 7.40 18.01
CA GLY A 43 -8.06 7.73 17.31
C GLY A 43 -8.22 7.13 15.91
N THR A 44 -7.19 6.49 15.34
CA THR A 44 -7.30 5.81 14.04
C THR A 44 -7.85 4.39 14.24
N PRO A 45 -9.04 4.06 13.71
CA PRO A 45 -9.60 2.72 13.83
C PRO A 45 -8.77 1.70 13.05
N ARG A 46 -8.81 0.44 13.50
CA ARG A 46 -8.29 -0.70 12.72
C ARG A 46 -9.27 -0.99 11.58
N ILE A 47 -8.76 -1.56 10.49
CA ILE A 47 -9.60 -2.05 9.41
C ILE A 47 -10.21 -3.38 9.87
N PRO A 48 -11.55 -3.55 9.84
CA PRO A 48 -12.19 -4.81 10.18
C PRO A 48 -11.74 -5.93 9.23
N GLU A 49 -11.70 -7.18 9.70
CA GLU A 49 -11.21 -8.33 8.92
C GLU A 49 -12.09 -8.58 7.70
N GLU A 50 -13.40 -8.41 7.85
CA GLU A 50 -14.40 -8.51 6.78
C GLU A 50 -14.21 -7.47 5.66
N ILE A 51 -13.45 -6.40 5.93
CA ILE A 51 -13.08 -5.37 4.96
C ILE A 51 -11.67 -5.62 4.43
N MET A 52 -10.70 -5.86 5.32
CA MET A 52 -9.29 -6.01 4.95
C MET A 52 -9.01 -7.29 4.15
N GLY A 53 -9.66 -8.40 4.52
CA GLY A 53 -9.54 -9.69 3.86
C GLY A 53 -9.84 -9.64 2.35
N PRO A 54 -11.07 -9.28 1.93
CA PRO A 54 -11.41 -9.16 0.51
C PRO A 54 -10.60 -8.08 -0.20
N PHE A 55 -10.23 -6.98 0.49
CA PHE A 55 -9.42 -5.91 -0.10
C PHE A 55 -7.99 -6.38 -0.45
N LEU A 56 -7.32 -7.08 0.46
CA LEU A 56 -6.00 -7.67 0.21
C LEU A 56 -6.06 -8.80 -0.82
N ALA A 57 -7.06 -9.68 -0.72
CA ALA A 57 -7.28 -10.75 -1.70
C ALA A 57 -7.52 -10.19 -3.11
N GLY A 58 -8.27 -9.08 -3.20
CA GLY A 58 -8.48 -8.31 -4.42
C GLY A 58 -7.17 -7.76 -4.97
N ALA A 59 -6.33 -7.13 -4.15
CA ALA A 59 -5.01 -6.62 -4.56
C ALA A 59 -4.08 -7.73 -5.10
N VAL A 60 -3.99 -8.86 -4.39
CA VAL A 60 -3.18 -10.01 -4.82
C VAL A 60 -3.71 -10.60 -6.14
N SER A 61 -5.02 -10.82 -6.23
CA SER A 61 -5.62 -11.36 -7.45
C SER A 61 -5.47 -10.40 -8.63
N TYR A 62 -5.52 -9.09 -8.38
CA TYR A 62 -5.29 -8.06 -9.39
C TYR A 62 -3.84 -8.09 -9.89
N LEU A 63 -2.86 -8.21 -8.99
CA LEU A 63 -1.45 -8.39 -9.35
C LEU A 63 -1.24 -9.65 -10.22
N GLU A 64 -1.76 -10.80 -9.78
CA GLU A 64 -1.47 -12.10 -10.40
C GLU A 64 -2.29 -12.38 -11.66
N LYS A 65 -3.52 -11.87 -11.76
CA LYS A 65 -4.43 -12.13 -12.89
C LYS A 65 -4.53 -10.95 -13.84
N ALA A 66 -4.82 -9.75 -13.32
CA ALA A 66 -4.99 -8.57 -14.17
C ALA A 66 -3.64 -7.97 -14.62
N GLY A 67 -2.61 -8.03 -13.78
CA GLY A 67 -1.28 -7.48 -14.07
C GLY A 67 -0.68 -7.92 -15.41
N PRO A 68 -0.57 -9.23 -15.69
CA PRO A 68 -0.07 -9.72 -16.97
C PRO A 68 -0.87 -9.24 -18.19
N ASP A 69 -2.20 -9.17 -18.09
CA ASP A 69 -3.07 -8.70 -19.19
C ASP A 69 -2.89 -7.20 -19.42
N ILE A 70 -2.79 -6.41 -18.34
CA ILE A 70 -2.53 -4.97 -18.39
C ILE A 70 -1.17 -4.69 -19.06
N LEU A 71 -0.13 -5.45 -18.70
CA LEU A 71 1.18 -5.38 -19.33
C LEU A 71 1.13 -5.75 -20.82
N ALA A 72 0.44 -6.83 -21.16
CA ALA A 72 0.26 -7.25 -22.55
C ALA A 72 -0.43 -6.15 -23.37
N ALA A 73 -1.48 -5.52 -22.83
CA ALA A 73 -2.19 -4.42 -23.49
C ALA A 73 -1.32 -3.17 -23.66
N ALA A 74 -0.49 -2.84 -22.65
CA ALA A 74 0.45 -1.74 -22.72
C ALA A 74 1.52 -1.96 -23.80
N ARG A 75 2.09 -3.18 -23.86
CA ARG A 75 3.05 -3.58 -24.90
C ARG A 75 2.42 -3.55 -26.28
N GLU A 76 1.18 -4.01 -26.42
CA GLU A 76 0.46 -4.00 -27.70
C GLU A 76 0.18 -2.58 -28.20
N ILE A 77 -0.26 -1.67 -27.33
CA ILE A 77 -0.43 -0.27 -27.70
C ILE A 77 0.90 0.35 -28.12
N LYS A 78 1.98 0.15 -27.35
CA LYS A 78 3.32 0.65 -27.71
C LYS A 78 3.78 0.10 -29.07
N ARG A 79 3.53 -1.19 -29.33
CA ARG A 79 3.84 -1.84 -30.61
C ARG A 79 3.09 -1.19 -31.78
N LEU A 80 1.78 -0.98 -31.64
CA LEU A 80 0.95 -0.34 -32.67
C LEU A 80 1.39 1.11 -32.93
N GLU A 81 1.73 1.87 -31.87
CA GLU A 81 2.25 3.23 -32.01
C GLU A 81 3.61 3.26 -32.73
N ALA A 82 4.53 2.37 -32.36
CA ALA A 82 5.83 2.26 -33.01
C ALA A 82 5.70 1.89 -34.49
N GLN A 83 4.76 1.00 -34.84
CA GLN A 83 4.48 0.64 -36.23
C GLN A 83 3.95 1.83 -37.03
N ILE A 84 3.04 2.62 -36.46
CA ILE A 84 2.54 3.84 -37.11
C ILE A 84 3.66 4.87 -37.25
N ALA A 85 4.51 5.04 -36.24
CA ALA A 85 5.62 5.99 -36.28
C ALA A 85 6.65 5.62 -37.37
N ALA A 86 7.04 4.35 -37.46
CA ALA A 86 8.05 3.86 -38.40
C ALA A 86 7.54 3.66 -39.84
N GLY A 87 6.23 3.45 -40.03
CA GLY A 87 5.65 3.21 -41.35
C GLY A 87 5.67 4.44 -42.28
N PRO A 88 5.59 4.27 -43.61
CA PRO A 88 5.49 5.39 -44.54
C PRO A 88 4.25 6.26 -44.26
N LYS A 89 4.31 7.53 -44.66
CA LYS A 89 3.10 8.38 -44.69
C LYS A 89 2.09 7.81 -45.67
N GLU A 90 0.82 7.88 -45.30
CA GLU A 90 -0.27 7.43 -46.15
C GLU A 90 -0.31 8.27 -47.43
N GLY A 91 -0.27 7.60 -48.59
CA GLY A 91 -0.53 8.24 -49.88
C GLY A 91 -1.99 8.70 -50.01
N ARG A 92 -2.32 9.35 -51.14
CA ARG A 92 -3.69 9.78 -51.44
C ARG A 92 -4.65 8.57 -51.37
N GLY A 93 -5.65 8.63 -50.49
CA GLY A 93 -6.62 7.54 -50.28
C GLY A 93 -6.14 6.39 -49.37
N GLY A 94 -4.87 6.35 -48.96
CA GLY A 94 -4.32 5.25 -48.16
C GLY A 94 -4.98 5.10 -46.79
N SER A 95 -5.29 6.21 -46.11
CA SER A 95 -6.01 6.19 -44.83
C SER A 95 -7.42 5.65 -44.95
N GLU A 96 -8.12 5.99 -46.05
CA GLU A 96 -9.48 5.51 -46.31
C GLU A 96 -9.49 3.99 -46.52
N SER A 97 -8.57 3.47 -47.36
CA SER A 97 -8.42 2.03 -47.60
C SER A 97 -8.17 1.27 -46.31
N LYS A 98 -7.24 1.73 -45.47
CA LYS A 98 -6.93 1.09 -44.18
C LYS A 98 -8.12 1.09 -43.21
N ILE A 99 -8.89 2.18 -43.16
CA ILE A 99 -10.10 2.24 -42.32
C ILE A 99 -11.18 1.30 -42.86
N GLN A 100 -11.35 1.21 -44.18
CA GLN A 100 -12.28 0.27 -44.81
C GLN A 100 -11.87 -1.19 -44.55
N GLU A 101 -10.57 -1.52 -44.64
CA GLU A 101 -10.05 -2.84 -44.28
C GLU A 101 -10.29 -3.16 -42.80
N PHE A 102 -10.07 -2.20 -41.90
CA PHE A 102 -10.41 -2.34 -40.48
C PHE A 102 -11.90 -2.64 -40.29
N ILE A 103 -12.79 -1.88 -40.93
CA ILE A 103 -14.24 -2.09 -40.87
C ILE A 103 -14.63 -3.47 -41.43
N ALA A 104 -14.05 -3.87 -42.55
CA ALA A 104 -14.31 -5.17 -43.16
C ALA A 104 -13.90 -6.32 -42.24
N ARG A 105 -12.73 -6.19 -41.58
CA ARG A 105 -12.27 -7.16 -40.58
C ARG A 105 -13.22 -7.26 -39.39
N ARG A 106 -13.65 -6.12 -38.83
CA ARG A 106 -14.64 -6.08 -37.75
C ARG A 106 -15.93 -6.80 -38.13
N ARG A 107 -16.45 -6.55 -39.33
CA ARG A 107 -17.64 -7.24 -39.85
C ARG A 107 -17.45 -8.74 -39.94
N ALA A 108 -16.31 -9.19 -40.47
CA ALA A 108 -16.00 -10.61 -40.60
C ALA A 108 -15.89 -11.31 -39.23
N GLU A 109 -15.39 -10.61 -38.22
CA GLU A 109 -15.26 -11.09 -36.83
C GLU A 109 -16.57 -10.96 -36.03
N GLY A 110 -17.63 -10.36 -36.58
CA GLY A 110 -18.86 -10.07 -35.85
C GLY A 110 -18.68 -9.05 -34.72
N ARG A 111 -17.68 -8.17 -34.83
CA ARG A 111 -17.32 -7.17 -33.80
C ARG A 111 -17.83 -5.79 -34.15
N GLY A 112 -18.18 -5.02 -33.11
CA GLY A 112 -18.62 -3.64 -33.25
C GLY A 112 -17.46 -2.66 -33.53
N ILE A 113 -17.82 -1.40 -33.75
CA ILE A 113 -16.84 -0.30 -33.78
C ILE A 113 -16.44 0.06 -32.35
N PRO A 114 -15.14 0.25 -32.04
CA PRO A 114 -14.70 0.76 -30.74
C PRO A 114 -15.47 2.00 -30.30
N ALA A 115 -16.16 1.90 -29.16
CA ALA A 115 -16.92 2.96 -28.55
C ALA A 115 -16.02 3.94 -27.80
N LEU A 116 -16.43 5.22 -27.79
CA LEU A 116 -15.87 6.22 -26.91
C LEU A 116 -16.04 5.74 -25.45
N PRO A 117 -14.98 5.76 -24.62
CA PRO A 117 -15.11 5.39 -23.21
C PRO A 117 -16.16 6.24 -22.50
N ILE A 118 -16.98 5.63 -21.64
CA ILE A 118 -18.08 6.32 -20.95
C ILE A 118 -17.58 7.49 -20.09
N GLN A 119 -16.39 7.37 -19.51
CA GLN A 119 -15.72 8.43 -18.75
C GLN A 119 -15.37 9.65 -19.61
N GLN A 120 -15.30 9.48 -20.93
CA GLN A 120 -15.04 10.55 -21.90
C GLN A 120 -16.32 11.04 -22.60
N ASN A 121 -17.50 10.54 -22.21
CA ASN A 121 -18.78 10.91 -22.84
C ASN A 121 -19.10 12.42 -22.71
N LYS A 122 -18.52 13.13 -21.74
CA LYS A 122 -18.63 14.59 -21.64
C LYS A 122 -18.16 15.33 -22.91
N GLY A 123 -17.26 14.72 -23.69
CA GLY A 123 -16.85 15.26 -24.99
C GLY A 123 -17.91 15.12 -26.10
N ARG A 124 -18.99 14.36 -25.86
CA ARG A 124 -20.09 14.09 -26.79
C ARG A 124 -21.44 13.95 -26.04
N PRO A 125 -21.93 15.03 -25.39
CA PRO A 125 -23.12 14.95 -24.52
C PRO A 125 -24.42 14.51 -25.23
N GLY A 126 -24.48 14.62 -26.57
CA GLY A 126 -25.63 14.16 -27.37
C GLY A 126 -25.56 12.71 -27.85
N ALA A 127 -24.52 11.96 -27.51
CA ALA A 127 -24.41 10.55 -27.89
C ALA A 127 -25.25 9.66 -26.95
N PRO A 128 -26.17 8.83 -27.46
CA PRO A 128 -26.90 7.87 -26.65
C PRO A 128 -25.93 6.89 -25.95
N VAL A 129 -26.32 6.44 -24.76
CA VAL A 129 -25.63 5.36 -24.03
C VAL A 129 -26.60 4.19 -23.95
N VAL A 130 -26.19 3.02 -24.45
CA VAL A 130 -27.00 1.79 -24.44
C VAL A 130 -26.16 0.73 -23.75
N ASP A 131 -26.69 0.12 -22.68
CA ASP A 131 -25.99 -0.89 -21.86
C ASP A 131 -24.58 -0.46 -21.41
N GLY A 132 -24.43 0.81 -21.04
CA GLY A 132 -23.14 1.40 -20.64
C GLY A 132 -22.17 1.69 -21.79
N ILE A 133 -22.56 1.44 -23.04
CA ILE A 133 -21.76 1.70 -24.24
C ILE A 133 -22.21 2.99 -24.91
N VAL A 134 -21.30 3.97 -24.98
CA VAL A 134 -21.53 5.21 -25.72
C VAL A 134 -21.63 4.89 -27.22
N GLN A 135 -22.75 5.25 -27.84
CA GLN A 135 -23.03 5.00 -29.26
C GLN A 135 -22.29 6.01 -30.17
N TRP A 136 -20.98 6.12 -29.97
CA TRP A 136 -20.09 7.03 -30.67
C TRP A 136 -18.68 6.42 -30.81
N PRO A 137 -17.99 6.59 -31.95
CA PRO A 137 -16.70 5.94 -32.16
C PRO A 137 -15.54 6.57 -31.37
N ASN A 138 -14.67 5.72 -30.85
CA ASN A 138 -13.35 6.09 -30.36
C ASN A 138 -12.37 6.22 -31.53
N MET A 139 -12.38 7.38 -32.15
CA MET A 139 -11.57 7.68 -33.35
C MET A 139 -10.06 7.54 -33.11
N GLN A 140 -9.59 7.74 -31.87
CA GLN A 140 -8.18 7.54 -31.51
C GLN A 140 -7.80 6.06 -31.50
N LEU A 141 -8.63 5.20 -30.87
CA LEU A 141 -8.40 3.76 -30.86
C LEU A 141 -8.54 3.16 -32.26
N ILE A 142 -9.51 3.62 -33.05
CA ILE A 142 -9.67 3.17 -34.45
C ILE A 142 -8.43 3.53 -35.27
N GLY A 143 -7.89 4.75 -35.13
CA GLY A 143 -6.66 5.14 -35.82
C GLY A 143 -5.48 4.23 -35.44
N LEU A 144 -5.36 3.90 -34.15
CA LEU A 144 -4.34 2.99 -33.66
C LEU A 144 -4.49 1.57 -34.27
N LEU A 145 -5.69 0.99 -34.23
CA LEU A 145 -5.96 -0.36 -34.71
C LEU A 145 -5.92 -0.48 -36.23
N ALA A 146 -6.32 0.57 -36.95
CA ALA A 146 -6.25 0.64 -38.41
C ALA A 146 -4.84 1.01 -38.92
N GLY A 147 -3.92 1.42 -38.04
CA GLY A 147 -2.58 1.84 -38.43
C GLY A 147 -2.58 3.15 -39.22
N VAL A 148 -3.37 4.14 -38.78
CA VAL A 148 -3.59 5.43 -39.44
C VAL A 148 -3.34 6.60 -38.49
N ARG A 149 -2.62 7.62 -38.97
CA ARG A 149 -2.26 8.81 -38.18
C ARG A 149 -3.40 9.81 -37.96
N SER A 150 -4.34 9.91 -38.91
CA SER A 150 -5.44 10.87 -38.84
C SER A 150 -6.75 10.23 -39.29
N THR A 151 -7.76 10.30 -38.42
CA THR A 151 -9.07 9.67 -38.65
C THR A 151 -10.22 10.69 -38.71
N ASN A 152 -9.97 11.97 -38.41
CA ASN A 152 -11.00 13.01 -38.26
C ASN A 152 -11.93 13.12 -39.48
N ARG A 153 -11.38 13.07 -40.69
CA ARG A 153 -12.15 13.16 -41.96
C ARG A 153 -13.16 12.02 -42.12
N TYR A 154 -12.93 10.88 -41.48
CA TYR A 154 -13.71 9.67 -41.66
C TYR A 154 -14.75 9.44 -40.54
N THR A 155 -14.90 10.41 -39.63
CA THR A 155 -15.80 10.29 -38.47
C THR A 155 -17.22 9.95 -38.89
N GLU A 156 -17.80 10.64 -39.87
CA GLU A 156 -19.17 10.40 -40.31
C GLU A 156 -19.36 9.01 -40.92
N MET A 157 -18.39 8.56 -41.73
CA MET A 157 -18.38 7.21 -42.29
C MET A 157 -18.38 6.16 -41.19
N VAL A 158 -17.49 6.31 -40.19
CA VAL A 158 -17.37 5.39 -39.07
C VAL A 158 -18.63 5.42 -38.19
N VAL A 159 -19.23 6.58 -37.94
CA VAL A 159 -20.50 6.70 -37.20
C VAL A 159 -21.61 5.95 -37.92
N LYS A 160 -21.74 6.12 -39.25
CA LYS A 160 -22.74 5.41 -40.06
C LYS A 160 -22.54 3.89 -39.98
N VAL A 161 -21.30 3.44 -40.05
CA VAL A 161 -20.95 2.02 -39.91
C VAL A 161 -21.25 1.51 -38.51
N GLY A 162 -20.87 2.23 -37.45
CA GLY A 162 -21.16 1.86 -36.07
C GLY A 162 -22.66 1.72 -35.80
N ARG A 163 -23.51 2.56 -36.42
CA ARG A 163 -24.97 2.40 -36.37
C ARG A 163 -25.48 1.12 -37.04
N SER A 164 -24.73 0.56 -37.98
CA SER A 164 -25.10 -0.66 -38.71
C SER A 164 -24.58 -1.95 -38.09
N ILE A 165 -23.35 -1.94 -37.54
CA ILE A 165 -22.70 -3.14 -36.98
C ILE A 165 -22.60 -3.12 -35.45
N GLY A 166 -23.05 -2.03 -34.81
CA GLY A 166 -22.98 -1.82 -33.38
C GLY A 166 -21.67 -1.17 -32.91
N PHE A 167 -21.67 -0.78 -31.64
CA PHE A 167 -20.51 -0.27 -30.92
C PHE A 167 -20.11 -1.27 -29.82
N GLU A 168 -18.81 -1.44 -29.61
CA GLU A 168 -18.26 -2.32 -28.57
C GLU A 168 -17.30 -1.56 -27.65
N VAL A 169 -17.21 -1.96 -26.38
CA VAL A 169 -16.22 -1.39 -25.45
C VAL A 169 -14.82 -1.76 -25.92
N GLY A 170 -13.88 -0.82 -25.87
CA GLY A 170 -12.47 -1.10 -26.08
C GLY A 170 -12.13 -1.65 -27.47
N GLY A 171 -11.27 -2.67 -27.50
CA GLY A 171 -10.87 -3.34 -28.73
C GLY A 171 -9.36 -3.53 -28.89
N VAL A 172 -8.55 -3.25 -27.87
CA VAL A 172 -7.12 -3.59 -27.87
C VAL A 172 -6.98 -5.12 -27.78
N PRO A 173 -6.36 -5.79 -28.78
CA PRO A 173 -6.37 -7.24 -28.89
C PRO A 173 -5.48 -7.88 -27.82
N THR A 174 -6.11 -8.33 -26.73
CA THR A 174 -5.41 -8.95 -25.60
C THR A 174 -6.24 -10.05 -24.98
N THR A 175 -5.56 -11.09 -24.51
CA THR A 175 -6.15 -12.10 -23.63
C THR A 175 -6.53 -11.44 -22.31
N ARG A 176 -7.59 -11.97 -21.69
CA ARG A 176 -8.04 -11.55 -20.36
C ARG A 176 -8.26 -12.79 -19.52
N ALA A 177 -7.53 -12.90 -18.41
CA ALA A 177 -7.62 -14.00 -17.48
C ALA A 177 -9.04 -14.12 -16.91
N LEU A 178 -9.46 -15.35 -16.64
CA LEU A 178 -10.71 -15.61 -15.95
C LEU A 178 -10.57 -15.24 -14.47
N TRP A 179 -11.60 -14.60 -13.94
CA TRP A 179 -11.69 -14.28 -12.52
C TRP A 179 -12.15 -15.52 -11.73
N PRO A 180 -11.48 -15.88 -10.63
CA PRO A 180 -11.80 -17.12 -9.90
C PRO A 180 -13.25 -17.22 -9.44
N ALA A 181 -13.85 -16.12 -8.96
CA ALA A 181 -15.20 -16.14 -8.40
C ALA A 181 -16.30 -16.27 -9.48
N SER A 182 -16.10 -15.67 -10.66
CA SER A 182 -17.15 -15.61 -11.70
C SER A 182 -16.90 -16.56 -12.87
N GLY A 183 -15.67 -17.06 -13.05
CA GLY A 183 -15.25 -17.83 -14.22
C GLY A 183 -15.29 -17.03 -15.54
N ARG A 184 -15.57 -15.73 -15.50
CA ARG A 184 -15.61 -14.82 -16.65
C ARG A 184 -14.31 -14.01 -16.72
N PRO A 185 -13.94 -13.46 -17.88
CA PRO A 185 -12.85 -12.50 -17.95
C PRO A 185 -13.01 -11.40 -16.88
N TRP A 186 -11.94 -11.06 -16.16
CA TRP A 186 -11.99 -10.10 -15.05
C TRP A 186 -12.46 -8.70 -15.47
N ARG A 187 -12.42 -8.39 -16.77
CA ARG A 187 -13.02 -7.19 -17.35
C ARG A 187 -13.44 -7.38 -18.81
N PRO A 188 -14.25 -6.45 -19.37
CA PRO A 188 -14.42 -6.30 -20.81
C PRO A 188 -13.13 -5.85 -21.52
N GLU A 189 -13.18 -5.82 -22.84
CA GLU A 189 -12.13 -5.28 -23.73
C GLU A 189 -11.59 -3.91 -23.29
N MET A 190 -10.27 -3.70 -23.46
CA MET A 190 -9.61 -2.46 -23.03
C MET A 190 -9.52 -1.43 -24.15
N SER A 191 -9.51 -0.16 -23.76
CA SER A 191 -9.12 0.97 -24.61
C SER A 191 -7.86 1.62 -24.06
N ARG A 192 -7.22 2.53 -24.82
CA ARG A 192 -6.09 3.33 -24.30
C ARG A 192 -6.45 4.09 -23.02
N HIS A 193 -7.67 4.61 -22.95
CA HIS A 193 -8.15 5.34 -21.79
C HIS A 193 -8.19 4.41 -20.57
N THR A 194 -8.90 3.29 -20.70
CA THR A 194 -9.12 2.37 -19.59
C THR A 194 -7.84 1.66 -19.16
N LEU A 195 -6.94 1.33 -20.08
CA LEU A 195 -5.62 0.84 -19.73
C LEU A 195 -4.87 1.78 -18.79
N GLY A 196 -4.95 3.10 -19.03
CA GLY A 196 -4.32 4.08 -18.14
C GLY A 196 -4.92 4.09 -16.73
N LEU A 197 -6.23 3.84 -16.61
CA LEU A 197 -6.89 3.66 -15.31
C LEU A 197 -6.42 2.38 -14.63
N GLU A 198 -6.42 1.24 -15.35
CA GLU A 198 -5.98 -0.04 -14.79
C GLU A 198 -4.52 -0.02 -14.35
N MET A 199 -3.66 0.70 -15.07
CA MET A 199 -2.27 0.90 -14.66
C MET A 199 -2.16 1.67 -13.33
N GLY A 200 -3.07 2.62 -13.10
CA GLY A 200 -3.21 3.31 -11.82
C GLY A 200 -3.66 2.39 -10.68
N PHE A 201 -4.64 1.52 -10.95
CA PHE A 201 -5.11 0.52 -10.00
C PHE A 201 -4.08 -0.57 -9.73
N LEU A 202 -3.32 -1.01 -10.74
CA LEU A 202 -2.23 -1.97 -10.58
C LEU A 202 -1.13 -1.45 -9.64
N ARG A 203 -0.70 -0.20 -9.83
CA ARG A 203 0.24 0.46 -8.89
C ARG A 203 -0.33 0.51 -7.47
N THR A 204 -1.62 0.77 -7.35
CA THR A 204 -2.30 0.82 -6.05
C THR A 204 -2.36 -0.56 -5.40
N ALA A 205 -2.64 -1.62 -6.16
CA ALA A 205 -2.59 -3.00 -5.69
C ALA A 205 -1.18 -3.38 -5.22
N CYS A 206 -0.13 -3.04 -5.98
CA CYS A 206 1.25 -3.28 -5.56
C CYS A 206 1.60 -2.50 -4.28
N TRP A 207 1.16 -1.24 -4.17
CA TRP A 207 1.33 -0.44 -2.95
C TRP A 207 0.65 -1.10 -1.76
N ILE A 208 -0.60 -1.58 -1.90
CA ILE A 208 -1.34 -2.27 -0.84
C ILE A 208 -0.59 -3.51 -0.37
N ILE A 209 -0.12 -4.35 -1.30
CA ILE A 209 0.63 -5.58 -1.00
C ILE A 209 1.91 -5.23 -0.25
N ILE A 210 2.71 -4.29 -0.76
CA ILE A 210 3.97 -3.89 -0.15
C ILE A 210 3.72 -3.26 1.22
N ALA A 211 2.91 -2.21 1.30
CA ALA A 211 2.67 -1.48 2.55
C ALA A 211 2.04 -2.35 3.63
N TYR A 212 1.03 -3.15 3.29
CA TYR A 212 0.42 -4.05 4.24
C TYR A 212 1.43 -5.12 4.66
N LEU A 213 1.93 -5.96 3.75
CA LEU A 213 2.74 -7.13 4.11
C LEU A 213 4.17 -6.83 4.55
N SER A 214 4.69 -5.62 4.34
CA SER A 214 5.98 -5.18 4.91
C SER A 214 5.78 -4.36 6.20
N GLY A 215 4.67 -3.64 6.34
CA GLY A 215 4.35 -2.84 7.54
C GLY A 215 5.08 -1.49 7.55
N MET A 216 5.73 -1.18 6.43
CA MET A 216 6.35 0.11 6.16
C MET A 216 5.30 1.23 6.13
N ARG A 217 5.71 2.44 6.52
CA ARG A 217 4.85 3.63 6.39
C ARG A 217 4.73 4.04 4.94
N ASP A 218 3.68 4.78 4.63
CA ASP A 218 3.45 5.34 3.29
C ASP A 218 4.69 6.00 2.69
N ILE A 219 5.34 6.91 3.42
CA ILE A 219 6.53 7.58 2.92
C ILE A 219 7.68 6.60 2.67
N GLU A 220 7.88 5.62 3.56
CA GLU A 220 8.93 4.61 3.45
C GLU A 220 8.70 3.71 2.22
N VAL A 221 7.44 3.35 1.92
CA VAL A 221 7.07 2.57 0.73
C VAL A 221 7.28 3.35 -0.56
N ARG A 222 6.90 4.63 -0.57
CA ARG A 222 7.03 5.48 -1.76
C ARG A 222 8.49 5.82 -2.08
N GLU A 223 9.34 5.91 -1.07
CA GLU A 223 10.78 6.17 -1.21
C GLU A 223 11.61 4.92 -1.54
N LEU A 224 10.97 3.75 -1.73
CA LEU A 224 11.68 2.55 -2.16
C LEU A 224 12.40 2.78 -3.49
N SER A 225 13.68 2.43 -3.54
CA SER A 225 14.48 2.43 -4.76
C SER A 225 14.14 1.23 -5.65
N ARG A 226 14.57 1.27 -6.91
CA ARG A 226 14.34 0.18 -7.87
C ARG A 226 15.07 -1.12 -7.49
N ASP A 227 16.19 -1.03 -6.80
CA ASP A 227 16.99 -2.17 -6.36
C ASP A 227 16.58 -2.71 -4.98
N CYS A 228 15.46 -2.22 -4.41
CA CYS A 228 15.03 -2.51 -3.04
C CYS A 228 14.85 -3.99 -2.70
N ALA A 229 14.60 -4.88 -3.67
CA ALA A 229 14.32 -6.29 -3.42
C ALA A 229 15.60 -7.15 -3.48
N VAL A 230 15.86 -7.90 -2.41
CA VAL A 230 17.03 -8.79 -2.28
C VAL A 230 16.58 -10.19 -1.83
N VAL A 231 17.12 -11.23 -2.44
CA VAL A 231 16.88 -12.63 -2.06
C VAL A 231 18.16 -13.21 -1.48
N GLU A 232 18.08 -13.75 -0.27
CA GLU A 232 19.17 -14.43 0.41
C GLU A 232 18.86 -15.91 0.60
N THR A 233 19.89 -16.75 0.60
CA THR A 233 19.75 -18.16 0.97
C THR A 233 20.11 -18.31 2.43
N ALA A 234 19.15 -18.74 3.26
CA ALA A 234 19.40 -19.01 4.68
C ALA A 234 20.28 -20.25 4.87
N ALA A 235 20.82 -20.43 6.08
CA ALA A 235 21.69 -21.56 6.46
C ALA A 235 21.10 -22.96 6.15
N GLU A 236 19.78 -23.06 5.99
CA GLU A 236 19.05 -24.30 5.68
C GLU A 236 18.67 -24.45 4.19
N GLY A 237 19.19 -23.60 3.30
CA GLY A 237 18.87 -23.61 1.86
C GLY A 237 17.52 -22.96 1.50
N ARG A 238 16.76 -22.47 2.50
CA ARG A 238 15.50 -21.76 2.29
C ARG A 238 15.75 -20.33 1.80
N LEU A 239 15.00 -19.89 0.78
CA LEU A 239 15.02 -18.51 0.31
C LEU A 239 14.38 -17.56 1.33
N ARG A 240 15.07 -16.47 1.64
CA ARG A 240 14.59 -15.34 2.43
C ARG A 240 14.45 -14.14 1.51
N TYR A 241 13.23 -13.64 1.39
CA TYR A 241 12.90 -12.45 0.62
C TYR A 241 13.02 -11.23 1.53
N LYS A 242 13.81 -10.24 1.12
CA LYS A 242 14.02 -8.99 1.84
C LYS A 242 13.70 -7.78 0.98
N ILE A 243 13.31 -6.69 1.62
CA ILE A 243 13.29 -5.35 1.02
C ILE A 243 14.19 -4.44 1.84
N HIS A 244 15.04 -3.65 1.19
CA HIS A 244 15.77 -2.55 1.80
C HIS A 244 15.13 -1.21 1.45
N GLY A 245 15.27 -0.24 2.34
CA GLY A 245 14.69 1.09 2.19
C GLY A 245 15.12 2.01 3.32
N ARG A 246 14.45 3.17 3.43
CA ARG A 246 14.78 4.19 4.44
C ARG A 246 13.66 4.38 5.45
N VAL A 247 14.03 4.57 6.72
CA VAL A 247 13.10 4.98 7.78
C VAL A 247 13.42 6.39 8.26
N TYR A 248 12.38 7.19 8.49
CA TYR A 248 12.52 8.62 8.82
C TYR A 248 12.08 8.99 10.24
N LYS A 249 11.15 8.22 10.83
CA LYS A 249 10.58 8.58 12.14
C LYS A 249 11.62 8.42 13.25
N ASP A 250 11.81 9.48 14.03
CA ASP A 250 12.79 9.56 15.13
C ASP A 250 14.25 9.35 14.66
N ARG A 251 14.52 9.52 13.36
CA ARG A 251 15.83 9.35 12.71
C ARG A 251 16.31 10.63 12.03
N ARG A 252 17.45 10.57 11.32
CA ARG A 252 17.98 11.66 10.49
C ARG A 252 17.00 12.03 9.37
N LEU A 253 17.04 13.29 8.91
CA LEU A 253 16.22 13.76 7.78
C LEU A 253 16.52 12.99 6.47
N SER A 254 17.75 12.53 6.29
CA SER A 254 18.16 11.66 5.18
C SER A 254 17.56 10.25 5.23
N GLY A 255 16.93 9.89 6.35
CA GLY A 255 16.53 8.53 6.68
C GLY A 255 17.71 7.63 7.03
N ASP A 256 17.44 6.61 7.85
CA ASP A 256 18.38 5.52 8.14
C ASP A 256 18.05 4.31 7.25
N GLU A 257 19.07 3.64 6.73
CA GLU A 257 18.91 2.43 5.89
C GLU A 257 18.51 1.23 6.72
N GLU A 258 17.63 0.42 6.18
CA GLU A 258 16.86 -0.54 6.95
C GLU A 258 16.33 -1.69 6.07
N GLU A 259 16.27 -2.91 6.63
CA GLU A 259 15.80 -4.11 5.93
C GLU A 259 14.52 -4.73 6.52
N TRP A 260 13.63 -5.26 5.68
CA TRP A 260 12.43 -5.99 6.07
C TRP A 260 12.43 -7.38 5.46
N VAL A 261 12.23 -8.42 6.26
CA VAL A 261 11.91 -9.75 5.74
C VAL A 261 10.44 -9.77 5.33
N VAL A 262 10.16 -10.21 4.10
CA VAL A 262 8.83 -10.15 3.47
C VAL A 262 8.47 -11.48 2.82
N LEU A 263 7.22 -11.57 2.35
CA LEU A 263 6.74 -12.71 1.57
C LEU A 263 7.14 -12.57 0.10
N GLU A 264 7.25 -13.68 -0.64
CA GLU A 264 7.56 -13.69 -2.07
C GLU A 264 6.59 -12.81 -2.89
N ILE A 265 5.31 -12.77 -2.53
CA ILE A 265 4.30 -11.94 -3.23
C ILE A 265 4.65 -10.46 -3.21
N VAL A 266 5.42 -10.00 -2.20
CA VAL A 266 5.91 -8.63 -2.14
C VAL A 266 6.98 -8.40 -3.21
N HIS A 267 7.87 -9.37 -3.44
CA HIS A 267 8.84 -9.31 -4.54
C HIS A 267 8.15 -9.32 -5.90
N ARG A 268 7.12 -10.15 -6.10
CA ARG A 268 6.31 -10.11 -7.33
C ARG A 268 5.66 -8.75 -7.57
N ALA A 269 5.24 -8.06 -6.51
CA ALA A 269 4.72 -6.70 -6.59
C ALA A 269 5.81 -5.69 -6.98
N VAL A 270 7.04 -5.85 -6.46
CA VAL A 270 8.22 -5.06 -6.86
C VAL A 270 8.54 -5.30 -8.34
N ASP A 271 8.61 -6.55 -8.79
CA ASP A 271 8.88 -6.90 -10.19
C ASP A 271 7.84 -6.29 -11.15
N MET A 272 6.56 -6.36 -10.76
CA MET A 272 5.48 -5.72 -11.52
C MET A 272 5.67 -4.20 -11.60
N LEU A 273 6.08 -3.55 -10.50
CA LEU A 273 6.35 -2.12 -10.48
C LEU A 273 7.54 -1.77 -11.39
N LEU A 274 8.61 -2.56 -11.37
CA LEU A 274 9.77 -2.37 -12.24
C LEU A 274 9.41 -2.40 -13.73
N GLU A 275 8.42 -3.21 -14.11
CA GLU A 275 7.90 -3.31 -15.48
C GLU A 275 7.01 -2.12 -15.89
N ILE A 276 6.19 -1.59 -14.98
CA ILE A 276 5.18 -0.56 -15.30
C ILE A 276 5.64 0.88 -15.04
N ASN A 277 6.72 1.07 -14.29
CA ASN A 277 7.24 2.37 -13.88
C ASN A 277 8.62 2.65 -14.50
N ASP A 278 8.78 3.87 -15.01
CA ASP A 278 9.89 4.31 -15.86
C ASP A 278 10.83 5.32 -15.18
N ASP A 279 10.55 5.72 -13.93
CA ASP A 279 11.51 6.48 -13.14
C ASP A 279 12.77 5.65 -12.88
N SER A 280 13.95 6.27 -12.99
CA SER A 280 15.24 5.59 -12.84
C SER A 280 15.67 5.37 -11.38
N THR A 281 15.02 6.05 -10.44
CA THR A 281 15.42 6.14 -9.04
C THR A 281 14.42 5.46 -8.10
N HIS A 282 13.14 5.81 -8.19
CA HIS A 282 12.09 5.38 -7.28
C HIS A 282 11.23 4.29 -7.90
N LEU A 283 10.97 3.23 -7.14
CA LEU A 283 10.11 2.12 -7.55
C LEU A 283 8.68 2.58 -7.90
N PHE A 284 8.17 3.58 -7.19
CA PHE A 284 6.83 4.16 -7.41
C PHE A 284 6.83 5.46 -8.24
N GLY A 285 7.97 5.84 -8.81
CA GLY A 285 8.07 6.98 -9.72
C GLY A 285 7.63 6.59 -11.13
N PHE A 286 6.82 7.41 -11.78
CA PHE A 286 6.39 7.16 -13.17
C PHE A 286 6.10 8.46 -13.91
N THR A 287 6.25 8.43 -15.23
CA THR A 287 5.84 9.51 -16.12
C THR A 287 4.32 9.54 -16.21
N ALA A 288 3.73 10.62 -15.72
CA ALA A 288 2.30 10.86 -15.84
C ALA A 288 1.92 11.13 -17.31
N ARG A 289 0.60 11.14 -17.61
CA ARG A 289 0.10 11.42 -18.96
C ARG A 289 0.53 12.78 -19.51
N ASP A 290 0.79 13.74 -18.63
CA ASP A 290 1.17 15.10 -19.01
C ASP A 290 2.68 15.23 -19.27
N GLY A 291 3.44 14.13 -19.14
CA GLY A 291 4.89 14.07 -19.35
C GLY A 291 5.70 14.35 -18.08
N ASP A 292 5.05 14.77 -17.00
CA ASP A 292 5.71 15.01 -15.72
C ASP A 292 6.09 13.70 -15.03
N LEU A 293 7.38 13.56 -14.70
CA LEU A 293 7.85 12.52 -13.80
C LEU A 293 7.31 12.80 -12.39
N GLY A 294 6.58 11.85 -11.83
CA GLY A 294 5.92 12.03 -10.54
C GLY A 294 5.98 10.78 -9.68
N LEU A 295 6.13 10.99 -8.38
CA LEU A 295 5.94 9.94 -7.40
C LEU A 295 4.45 9.69 -7.18
N MET A 296 4.08 8.45 -6.90
CA MET A 296 2.72 8.10 -6.51
C MET A 296 2.27 8.97 -5.32
N ARG A 297 1.11 9.61 -5.44
CA ARG A 297 0.56 10.57 -4.47
C ARG A 297 -0.93 10.33 -4.20
N ALA A 298 -1.49 11.02 -3.21
CA ALA A 298 -2.90 10.94 -2.85
C ALA A 298 -3.34 9.49 -2.53
N ILE A 299 -2.57 8.82 -1.68
CA ILE A 299 -2.76 7.40 -1.39
C ILE A 299 -4.13 7.09 -0.81
N PRO A 300 -4.68 7.84 0.18
CA PRO A 300 -6.04 7.57 0.65
C PRO A 300 -7.08 7.59 -0.47
N GLN A 301 -7.02 8.57 -1.37
CA GLN A 301 -7.93 8.64 -2.51
C GLN A 301 -7.79 7.40 -3.41
N ARG A 302 -6.55 6.98 -3.70
CA ARG A 302 -6.29 5.79 -4.52
C ARG A 302 -6.80 4.50 -3.88
N LEU A 303 -6.60 4.33 -2.57
CA LEU A 303 -7.09 3.16 -1.82
C LEU A 303 -8.61 3.06 -1.92
N ASN A 304 -9.32 4.18 -1.72
CA ASN A 304 -10.77 4.22 -1.82
C ASN A 304 -11.26 4.04 -3.26
N SER A 305 -10.61 4.64 -4.26
CA SER A 305 -10.93 4.37 -5.67
C SER A 305 -10.68 2.92 -6.06
N PHE A 306 -9.65 2.28 -5.50
CA PHE A 306 -9.38 0.86 -5.76
C PHE A 306 -10.43 -0.04 -5.10
N ARG A 307 -10.89 0.28 -3.88
CA ARG A 307 -12.05 -0.38 -3.25
C ARG A 307 -13.28 -0.29 -4.16
N ASP A 308 -13.59 0.91 -4.65
CA ASP A 308 -14.75 1.13 -5.51
C ASP A 308 -14.62 0.36 -6.84
N HIS A 309 -13.41 0.31 -7.41
CA HIS A 309 -13.11 -0.47 -8.61
C HIS A 309 -13.25 -1.98 -8.39
N LEU A 310 -12.78 -2.51 -7.26
CA LEU A 310 -13.00 -3.92 -6.91
C LEU A 310 -14.50 -4.23 -6.78
N ASN A 311 -15.29 -3.31 -6.21
CA ASN A 311 -16.73 -3.44 -6.15
C ASN A 311 -17.38 -3.34 -7.55
N GLU A 312 -16.93 -2.46 -8.44
CA GLU A 312 -17.42 -2.39 -9.82
C GLU A 312 -17.17 -3.71 -10.58
N LEU A 313 -16.00 -4.32 -10.39
CA LEU A 313 -15.61 -5.52 -11.13
C LEU A 313 -16.17 -6.82 -10.56
N PHE A 314 -16.26 -6.92 -9.23
CA PHE A 314 -16.41 -8.22 -8.56
C PHE A 314 -17.63 -8.36 -7.66
N SER A 315 -18.46 -7.31 -7.54
CA SER A 315 -19.73 -7.44 -6.84
C SER A 315 -20.66 -8.42 -7.56
N THR A 316 -21.53 -9.06 -6.79
CA THR A 316 -22.50 -10.04 -7.30
C THR A 316 -23.91 -9.66 -6.85
N ASP A 317 -24.91 -10.40 -7.28
CA ASP A 317 -26.29 -10.23 -6.83
C ASP A 317 -26.44 -10.44 -5.30
N GLN A 318 -25.46 -11.07 -4.66
CA GLN A 318 -25.42 -11.28 -3.21
C GLN A 318 -24.89 -10.06 -2.44
N GLY A 319 -24.39 -9.03 -3.13
CA GLY A 319 -23.88 -7.81 -2.52
C GLY A 319 -22.49 -7.39 -3.03
N PRO A 320 -21.96 -6.30 -2.44
CA PRO A 320 -20.67 -5.75 -2.84
C PRO A 320 -19.51 -6.68 -2.45
N TYR A 321 -18.47 -6.74 -3.30
CA TYR A 321 -17.29 -7.59 -3.06
C TYR A 321 -16.58 -7.24 -1.75
N ILE A 322 -16.42 -5.94 -1.48
CA ILE A 322 -16.02 -5.41 -0.17
C ILE A 322 -17.30 -4.93 0.53
N PRO A 323 -17.66 -5.53 1.67
CA PRO A 323 -18.86 -5.17 2.41
C PRO A 323 -18.96 -3.68 2.76
N LEU A 324 -20.19 -3.18 2.84
CA LEU A 324 -20.50 -1.83 3.32
C LEU A 324 -20.94 -1.92 4.78
N PRO A 325 -20.08 -1.54 5.75
CA PRO A 325 -20.47 -1.57 7.15
C PRO A 325 -21.55 -0.52 7.44
N ALA A 326 -22.36 -0.78 8.47
CA ALA A 326 -23.35 0.19 8.97
C ALA A 326 -22.63 1.45 9.52
N ALA A 327 -23.28 2.62 9.40
CA ALA A 327 -22.70 3.94 9.70
C ALA A 327 -22.00 4.05 11.07
N ASP A 328 -22.42 3.28 12.08
CA ASP A 328 -21.81 3.25 13.42
C ASP A 328 -20.34 2.78 13.43
N ALA A 329 -19.85 2.22 12.31
CA ALA A 329 -18.50 1.71 12.15
C ALA A 329 -17.54 2.66 11.41
N VAL A 330 -17.95 3.87 11.00
CA VAL A 330 -17.05 4.86 10.37
C VAL A 330 -16.77 6.03 11.32
N PRO A 331 -15.68 6.00 12.11
CA PRO A 331 -15.25 7.17 12.87
C PRO A 331 -14.34 8.08 12.03
N GLY A 332 -14.70 9.36 11.93
CA GLY A 332 -13.74 10.44 11.70
C GLY A 332 -13.79 11.13 10.34
N THR A 333 -14.88 11.83 10.04
CA THR A 333 -14.84 13.08 9.24
C THR A 333 -15.23 14.32 10.04
N GLU A 334 -15.48 14.17 11.34
CA GLU A 334 -15.55 15.30 12.28
C GLU A 334 -14.12 15.66 12.66
N ASP A 335 -13.50 16.56 11.90
CA ASP A 335 -12.42 17.47 12.31
C ASP A 335 -11.94 18.25 11.08
N LEU A 336 -12.87 18.92 10.41
CA LEU A 336 -12.62 20.10 9.59
C LEU A 336 -13.79 21.05 9.85
N ASP A 337 -13.54 21.98 10.77
CA ASP A 337 -14.27 23.23 11.09
C ASP A 337 -14.63 23.31 12.59
N GLU A 338 -13.71 23.87 13.38
CA GLU A 338 -14.01 24.47 14.69
C GLU A 338 -14.82 25.75 14.45
N ASP A 339 -16.15 25.66 14.54
CA ASP A 339 -17.05 26.67 15.15
C ASP A 339 -18.51 26.34 14.82
N THR A 340 -19.12 25.35 15.50
CA THR A 340 -20.57 25.37 15.72
C THR A 340 -20.96 24.56 16.97
N ASP A 341 -21.31 25.25 18.05
CA ASP A 341 -22.01 24.67 19.19
C ASP A 341 -23.43 24.24 18.77
N GLN A 342 -23.62 22.97 18.41
CA GLN A 342 -24.94 22.34 18.47
C GLN A 342 -24.84 20.91 19.02
N ALA A 343 -25.64 20.66 20.06
CA ALA A 343 -25.72 19.42 20.80
C ALA A 343 -26.01 18.22 19.88
N SER A 344 -25.25 17.14 20.05
CA SER A 344 -25.49 15.89 19.33
C SER A 344 -26.74 15.19 19.88
N GLU A 345 -27.79 15.15 19.07
CA GLU A 345 -28.89 14.21 19.28
C GLU A 345 -28.45 12.81 18.86
N ALA A 346 -28.53 11.86 19.79
CA ALA A 346 -28.30 10.45 19.53
C ALA A 346 -29.31 9.95 18.48
N ARG A 347 -28.84 9.68 17.27
CA ARG A 347 -29.65 9.06 16.22
C ARG A 347 -29.80 7.57 16.54
N ASP A 348 -31.02 7.06 16.43
CA ASP A 348 -31.34 5.65 16.63
C ASP A 348 -30.54 4.76 15.65
N ALA A 349 -29.86 3.73 16.17
CA ALA A 349 -29.03 2.78 15.39
C ALA A 349 -29.80 1.98 14.32
N ALA A 350 -31.13 2.11 14.26
CA ALA A 350 -31.98 1.42 13.29
C ALA A 350 -32.01 2.09 11.90
N ASP A 351 -31.47 3.31 11.76
CA ASP A 351 -31.52 4.10 10.51
C ASP A 351 -30.12 4.33 9.90
N ALA A 352 -29.13 3.54 10.33
CA ALA A 352 -27.75 3.65 9.89
C ALA A 352 -27.60 3.26 8.40
N THR A 353 -27.46 4.26 7.53
CA THR A 353 -27.20 4.04 6.10
C THR A 353 -25.87 3.28 5.93
N PRO A 354 -25.83 2.14 5.21
CA PRO A 354 -24.58 1.44 4.93
C PRO A 354 -23.62 2.34 4.16
N MET A 355 -22.41 2.55 4.68
CA MET A 355 -21.42 3.43 4.07
C MET A 355 -20.12 2.69 3.79
N ALA A 356 -19.46 3.03 2.69
CA ALA A 356 -18.22 2.38 2.29
C ALA A 356 -17.07 2.72 3.26
N TRP A 357 -16.31 1.69 3.68
CA TRP A 357 -15.19 1.87 4.60
C TRP A 357 -14.11 2.80 4.02
N ALA A 358 -13.81 3.90 4.71
CA ALA A 358 -12.80 4.86 4.29
C ALA A 358 -11.38 4.39 4.66
N PHE A 359 -10.58 4.04 3.64
CA PHE A 359 -9.20 3.62 3.82
C PHE A 359 -8.23 4.80 4.00
N ASP A 360 -7.36 4.70 5.00
CA ASP A 360 -6.23 5.60 5.24
C ASP A 360 -4.94 4.81 5.49
N THR A 361 -3.80 5.39 5.13
CA THR A 361 -2.49 4.72 5.22
C THR A 361 -2.10 4.39 6.66
N ARG A 362 -2.56 5.15 7.67
CA ARG A 362 -2.28 4.89 9.09
C ARG A 362 -2.98 3.63 9.58
N GLN A 363 -4.13 3.28 9.00
CA GLN A 363 -4.91 2.11 9.39
C GLN A 363 -4.17 0.80 9.05
N PHE A 364 -3.43 0.75 7.94
CA PHE A 364 -2.73 -0.45 7.46
C PHE A 364 -1.72 -0.97 8.48
N ARG A 365 -0.79 -0.10 8.88
CA ARG A 365 0.27 -0.42 9.85
C ARG A 365 -0.33 -0.87 11.18
N ARG A 366 -1.40 -0.21 11.63
CA ARG A 366 -2.11 -0.53 12.87
C ARG A 366 -2.82 -1.87 12.81
N THR A 367 -3.50 -2.16 11.70
CA THR A 367 -4.23 -3.41 11.48
C THR A 367 -3.25 -4.57 11.44
N ARG A 368 -2.17 -4.49 10.65
CA ARG A 368 -1.19 -5.58 10.62
C ARG A 368 -0.40 -5.71 11.93
N ALA A 369 -0.08 -4.61 12.61
CA ALA A 369 0.58 -4.69 13.92
C ALA A 369 -0.28 -5.48 14.91
N TRP A 370 -1.59 -5.24 14.89
CA TRP A 370 -2.54 -6.03 15.65
C TRP A 370 -2.53 -7.51 15.22
N HIS A 371 -2.66 -7.84 13.92
CA HIS A 371 -2.63 -9.26 13.51
C HIS A 371 -1.35 -9.98 13.92
N ILE A 372 -0.19 -9.33 13.78
CA ILE A 372 1.09 -9.91 14.19
C ILE A 372 1.11 -10.13 15.71
N ALA A 373 0.70 -9.14 16.51
CA ALA A 373 0.70 -9.23 17.98
C ALA A 373 -0.18 -10.38 18.51
N PHE A 374 -1.24 -10.73 17.79
CA PHE A 374 -2.20 -11.78 18.15
C PHE A 374 -1.81 -13.17 17.60
N GLN A 375 -0.60 -13.34 17.07
CA GLN A 375 -0.01 -14.65 16.79
C GLN A 375 0.91 -15.11 17.93
N PRO A 376 1.13 -16.43 18.11
CA PRO A 376 2.18 -16.93 19.00
C PRO A 376 3.55 -16.28 18.67
N PHE A 377 4.27 -15.78 19.68
CA PHE A 377 5.52 -15.00 19.55
C PHE A 377 5.40 -13.68 18.77
N GLY A 378 4.17 -13.24 18.49
CA GLY A 378 3.83 -12.08 17.68
C GLY A 378 4.38 -10.74 18.18
N MET A 379 4.51 -10.58 19.50
CA MET A 379 5.04 -9.35 20.10
C MET A 379 6.54 -9.13 19.79
N VAL A 380 7.34 -10.21 19.75
CA VAL A 380 8.76 -10.17 19.34
C VAL A 380 8.87 -9.87 17.86
N ALA A 381 8.16 -10.66 17.04
CA ALA A 381 8.15 -10.54 15.59
C ALA A 381 7.67 -9.14 15.14
N GLY A 382 6.65 -8.59 15.81
CA GLY A 382 6.13 -7.26 15.56
C GLY A 382 7.11 -6.16 15.93
N THR A 383 7.78 -6.25 17.08
CA THR A 383 8.80 -5.26 17.48
C THR A 383 9.93 -5.20 16.46
N ARG A 384 10.39 -6.37 15.97
CA ARG A 384 11.40 -6.48 14.89
C ARG A 384 10.88 -5.94 13.55
N GLN A 385 9.68 -6.34 13.13
CA GLN A 385 9.08 -5.91 11.87
C GLN A 385 8.84 -4.39 11.80
N TYR A 386 8.39 -3.78 12.91
CA TYR A 386 8.01 -2.37 12.96
C TYR A 386 9.10 -1.45 13.49
N LYS A 387 10.26 -2.00 13.89
CA LYS A 387 11.46 -1.25 14.29
C LYS A 387 11.15 -0.20 15.36
N HIS A 388 10.28 -0.57 16.30
CA HIS A 388 9.89 0.31 17.39
C HIS A 388 10.95 0.25 18.49
N ALA A 389 11.56 1.41 18.80
CA ALA A 389 12.58 1.56 19.84
C ALA A 389 12.10 1.22 21.26
N SER A 390 10.80 0.91 21.45
CA SER A 390 10.30 0.36 22.70
C SER A 390 9.12 -0.59 22.47
N PHE A 391 9.12 -1.68 23.23
CA PHE A 391 8.03 -2.66 23.32
C PHE A 391 6.67 -1.99 23.62
N ALA A 392 6.70 -0.89 24.39
CA ALA A 392 5.53 -0.08 24.74
C ALA A 392 4.84 0.61 23.53
N VAL A 393 5.60 0.96 22.49
CA VAL A 393 5.02 1.54 21.27
C VAL A 393 4.29 0.47 20.45
N PHE A 394 4.77 -0.77 20.45
CA PHE A 394 4.08 -1.90 19.82
C PHE A 394 2.82 -2.32 20.61
N GLU A 395 2.89 -2.34 21.96
CA GLU A 395 1.72 -2.53 22.84
C GLU A 395 0.59 -1.50 22.57
N GLY A 396 0.93 -0.26 22.19
CA GLY A 396 -0.04 0.77 21.79
C GLY A 396 -0.77 0.49 20.45
N TYR A 397 -0.23 -0.38 19.59
CA TYR A 397 -0.94 -0.89 18.41
C TYR A 397 -1.83 -2.09 18.74
N ALA A 398 -1.41 -2.94 19.69
CA ALA A 398 -2.19 -4.08 20.15
C ALA A 398 -3.45 -3.64 20.91
N GLY A 399 -3.34 -2.59 21.72
CA GLY A 399 -4.44 -2.10 22.56
C GLY A 399 -4.85 -3.12 23.63
N THR A 400 -5.21 -2.65 24.82
CA THR A 400 -5.78 -3.52 25.85
C THR A 400 -7.25 -3.77 25.52
N SER A 401 -7.55 -4.82 24.75
CA SER A 401 -8.91 -5.35 24.67
C SER A 401 -9.27 -6.06 25.99
N ALA A 402 -10.46 -5.81 26.52
CA ALA A 402 -10.99 -6.31 27.79
C ALA A 402 -11.18 -7.85 27.88
N SER A 403 -10.61 -8.62 26.95
CA SER A 403 -10.66 -10.08 26.93
C SER A 403 -9.37 -10.67 27.51
N GLY A 404 -9.30 -10.84 28.84
CA GLY A 404 -8.49 -11.86 29.57
C GLY A 404 -7.02 -12.16 29.23
N PHE A 405 -6.37 -11.45 28.31
CA PHE A 405 -5.11 -11.85 27.67
C PHE A 405 -3.90 -10.98 28.08
N ALA A 406 -4.10 -10.03 29.01
CA ALA A 406 -3.04 -9.18 29.52
C ALA A 406 -1.91 -9.98 30.21
N ASP A 407 -2.27 -11.09 30.88
CA ASP A 407 -1.32 -11.95 31.59
C ASP A 407 -0.48 -12.81 30.62
N GLU A 408 -1.06 -13.22 29.49
CA GLU A 408 -0.34 -14.00 28.46
C GLU A 408 0.58 -13.11 27.61
N VAL A 409 0.19 -11.85 27.37
CA VAL A 409 1.08 -10.82 26.80
C VAL A 409 2.24 -10.49 27.76
N ALA A 410 1.98 -10.40 29.07
CA ALA A 410 3.02 -10.17 30.06
C ALA A 410 4.02 -11.33 30.18
N ALA A 411 3.56 -12.58 30.06
CA ALA A 411 4.43 -13.76 30.02
C ALA A 411 5.28 -13.80 28.73
N ASN A 412 4.66 -13.55 27.56
CA ASN A 412 5.36 -13.45 26.30
C ASN A 412 6.37 -12.27 26.27
N LYS A 413 6.08 -11.17 26.97
CA LYS A 413 6.97 -10.01 27.15
C LYS A 413 8.26 -10.35 27.90
N ALA A 414 8.20 -11.24 28.89
CA ALA A 414 9.39 -11.67 29.63
C ALA A 414 10.31 -12.54 28.77
N VAL A 415 9.74 -13.46 27.97
CA VAL A 415 10.49 -14.31 27.04
C VAL A 415 11.05 -13.47 25.88
N ALA A 416 10.25 -12.55 25.33
CA ALA A 416 10.63 -11.63 24.27
C ALA A 416 11.81 -10.72 24.61
N MET A 417 11.84 -10.23 25.85
CA MET A 417 12.91 -9.37 26.34
C MET A 417 14.22 -10.16 26.45
N LEU A 418 14.16 -11.45 26.76
CA LEU A 418 15.33 -12.31 26.82
C LEU A 418 15.90 -12.57 25.42
N ASP A 419 15.06 -12.95 24.45
CA ASP A 419 15.48 -13.12 23.04
C ASP A 419 16.05 -11.82 22.45
N TYR A 420 15.41 -10.67 22.70
CA TYR A 420 15.91 -9.38 22.21
C TYR A 420 17.23 -8.98 22.84
N VAL A 421 17.43 -9.25 24.14
CA VAL A 421 18.69 -9.00 24.84
C VAL A 421 19.77 -9.98 24.36
N GLU A 422 19.41 -11.22 24.05
CA GLU A 422 20.31 -12.23 23.48
C GLU A 422 20.73 -11.86 22.06
N ASP A 423 19.81 -11.44 21.19
CA ASP A 423 20.11 -10.90 19.86
C ASP A 423 21.02 -9.66 19.95
N LEU A 424 20.73 -8.72 20.86
CA LEU A 424 21.56 -7.53 21.10
C LEU A 424 22.96 -7.89 21.62
N TYR A 425 23.06 -8.99 22.39
CA TYR A 425 24.31 -9.52 22.93
C TYR A 425 25.13 -10.24 21.86
N HIS A 426 24.47 -10.97 20.95
CA HIS A 426 25.11 -11.60 19.79
C HIS A 426 25.60 -10.54 18.78
N ASP A 427 24.78 -9.54 18.45
CA ASP A 427 25.19 -8.42 17.60
C ASP A 427 26.38 -7.64 18.20
N TRP A 428 26.40 -7.46 19.53
CA TRP A 428 27.53 -6.82 20.22
C TRP A 428 28.80 -7.69 20.17
N ASN A 429 28.68 -9.00 20.40
CA ASN A 429 29.83 -9.91 20.34
C ASN A 429 30.37 -10.14 18.93
N ASP A 430 29.51 -10.02 17.90
CA ASP A 430 29.88 -10.13 16.48
C ASP A 430 30.42 -8.80 15.91
N GLY A 431 30.58 -7.77 16.74
CA GLY A 431 31.26 -6.52 16.40
C GLY A 431 30.35 -5.35 15.99
N GLY A 432 29.03 -5.48 16.13
CA GLY A 432 28.08 -4.39 15.97
C GLY A 432 28.13 -3.43 17.16
N GLY A 433 28.61 -2.20 16.95
CA GLY A 433 28.54 -1.15 17.97
C GLY A 433 27.08 -0.78 18.30
N PRO A 434 26.77 -0.31 19.51
CA PRO A 434 25.40 -0.01 19.90
C PRO A 434 24.86 1.16 19.08
N ALA A 435 23.70 0.98 18.45
CA ALA A 435 22.87 2.08 17.99
C ALA A 435 22.44 2.90 19.22
N GLU A 436 22.83 4.17 19.29
CA GLU A 436 22.45 5.10 20.36
C GLU A 436 20.92 5.13 20.52
N GLY A 437 20.41 4.71 21.67
CA GLY A 437 18.97 4.76 21.91
C GLY A 437 18.45 3.94 23.10
N LEU A 438 19.12 3.95 24.25
CA LEU A 438 18.51 3.52 25.52
C LEU A 438 18.41 4.71 26.48
N PRO A 439 17.28 4.92 27.18
CA PRO A 439 17.20 5.91 28.24
C PRO A 439 18.03 5.42 29.43
N THR A 440 19.15 6.09 29.70
CA THR A 440 19.91 5.90 30.92
C THR A 440 19.08 6.35 32.12
N ALA A 441 18.67 5.40 32.96
CA ALA A 441 18.14 5.71 34.28
C ALA A 441 19.20 6.49 35.07
N SER A 442 18.79 7.65 35.60
CA SER A 442 19.63 8.55 36.37
C SER A 442 20.34 7.83 37.52
N ARG A 443 21.67 7.78 37.50
CA ARG A 443 22.48 7.56 38.70
C ARG A 443 22.25 8.73 39.65
N ARG A 444 21.49 8.52 40.74
CA ARG A 444 21.63 9.36 41.92
C ARG A 444 22.86 8.90 42.68
N ASN A 445 23.86 9.78 42.75
CA ASN A 445 24.99 9.67 43.66
C ASN A 445 24.49 9.49 45.09
N SER A 446 24.85 8.38 45.72
CA SER A 446 24.99 8.30 47.16
C SER A 446 26.38 7.74 47.47
N THR A 447 27.10 8.54 48.24
CA THR A 447 28.50 8.42 48.67
C THR A 447 28.84 7.06 49.25
N ALA A 448 29.98 6.52 48.79
CA ALA A 448 30.64 5.37 49.37
C ALA A 448 31.04 5.66 50.83
N SER A 449 30.65 4.74 51.71
CA SER A 449 31.43 4.39 52.90
C SER A 449 31.68 2.89 52.81
N GLU A 450 32.94 2.52 52.63
CA GLU A 450 33.40 1.13 52.70
C GLU A 450 33.09 0.54 54.07
N PRO A 451 32.84 -0.77 54.16
CA PRO A 451 33.78 -1.54 54.96
C PRO A 451 34.13 -2.94 54.40
N SER A 452 35.43 -3.21 54.44
CA SER A 452 36.06 -4.37 55.09
C SER A 452 35.48 -5.75 54.79
N TRP A 453 36.27 -6.50 54.02
CA TRP A 453 36.28 -7.96 54.00
C TRP A 453 36.53 -8.50 55.42
N ALA A 454 35.58 -9.24 55.97
CA ALA A 454 35.77 -10.07 57.15
C ALA A 454 34.97 -11.37 57.00
N THR A 455 35.71 -12.45 57.21
CA THR A 455 35.34 -13.85 57.09
C THR A 455 34.25 -14.22 58.10
N CYS A 456 33.16 -14.86 57.66
CA CYS A 456 32.29 -15.65 58.55
C CYS A 456 31.83 -16.94 57.86
N ARG A 457 32.33 -18.06 58.38
CA ARG A 457 31.88 -19.43 58.08
C ARG A 457 30.55 -19.69 58.82
N GLY A 458 29.62 -20.37 58.17
CA GLY A 458 28.44 -20.97 58.79
C GLY A 458 27.52 -21.58 57.73
N ARG A 459 27.78 -22.82 57.29
CA ARG A 459 27.13 -24.06 57.75
C ARG A 459 25.69 -24.21 57.22
N TRP A 460 25.58 -24.85 56.05
CA TRP A 460 24.32 -25.39 55.51
C TRP A 460 23.95 -26.71 56.21
N PRO A 461 22.67 -26.96 56.54
CA PRO A 461 22.21 -28.29 56.96
C PRO A 461 21.81 -29.15 55.76
N VAL A 462 22.22 -30.42 55.81
CA VAL A 462 21.91 -31.50 54.86
C VAL A 462 20.59 -32.17 55.27
N PRO A 463 19.64 -32.46 54.36
CA PRO A 463 18.55 -33.38 54.64
C PRO A 463 18.95 -34.82 54.31
N SER A 464 18.81 -35.70 55.31
CA SER A 464 18.99 -37.15 55.25
C SER A 464 17.72 -37.87 54.77
N GLY A 465 17.89 -38.98 54.04
CA GLY A 465 16.89 -40.05 53.90
C GLY A 465 16.50 -40.33 52.44
N SER A 466 17.24 -41.20 51.74
CA SER A 466 17.00 -42.67 51.64
C SER A 466 15.95 -43.05 50.60
N GLY A 467 16.42 -43.55 49.45
CA GLY A 467 15.61 -44.25 48.47
C GLY A 467 16.51 -45.04 47.53
N ARG A 468 16.66 -46.35 47.81
CA ARG A 468 17.40 -47.30 46.95
C ARG A 468 16.53 -47.72 45.77
N CYS A 469 17.20 -47.97 44.65
CA CYS A 469 16.69 -48.55 43.41
C CYS A 469 16.06 -49.94 43.57
N PHE A 470 15.00 -50.19 42.80
CA PHE A 470 14.64 -51.39 42.01
C PHE A 470 13.48 -50.89 41.10
N GLY A 471 13.35 -51.14 39.81
CA GLY A 471 13.68 -52.30 39.00
C GLY A 471 12.40 -52.66 38.24
N ILE A 472 12.43 -52.51 36.90
CA ILE A 472 11.38 -52.66 35.86
C ILE A 472 10.76 -51.34 35.40
#